data_AF-A0A936CYX0-F1
#
_entry.id   AF-A0A936CYX0-F1
#
_cell.length_a   1.000
_cell.length_b   1.000
_cell.length_c   1.000
_cell.angle_alpha   90.00
_cell.angle_beta   90.00
_cell.angle_gamma   90.00
#
_symmetry.space_group_name_H-M   'P 1'
#
loop_
_entity.id
_entity.type
_entity.pdbx_description
1 polymer ?
#
loop_
_entity_poly.entity_id
_entity_poly.type
_entity_poly.pdbx_seq_one_letter_code
_entity_poly.pdbx_strand_id
1 'polypeptide(L)'
;MNTEVSLESIDTSYWKTKDKIWMAEREAQWPAIERVVGLNRRKADVNVIKQYFLRGKMPNWEKYKNWDDLYRHLDLDLFLWLHPSSEHDVLKSLYKTYMESNLIHERDVLRGYGELIDNEFLRAPLSWKSIEEYPYPFRGEKNIILFRVLFEDVEYAKNRVRNLIRGRQEYRNSMVTQIFEFLGYLHFLRMRLWLLQDPNSPLSINSLYQYDDVLEWCLTTMTINTENELHKSLKTSINLKEYQKALYCFYHFDIEKEGDTCRTRFIHKIRKILDECKFVPEFKQMWEDTKVGKIDVKKPWGR
;
A
#
# COMPACT_ATOMS: atom_id res chain seq x y z
N MET A 1 -17.37 -31.44 5.77
CA MET A 1 -16.01 -31.83 6.18
C MET A 1 -15.21 -30.55 6.30
N ASN A 2 -14.88 -30.11 7.52
CA ASN A 2 -13.94 -29.02 7.74
C ASN A 2 -12.53 -29.57 7.49
N THR A 3 -12.04 -29.45 6.26
CA THR A 3 -10.59 -29.44 6.04
C THR A 3 -10.09 -28.17 6.72
N GLU A 4 -9.51 -28.31 7.91
CA GLU A 4 -8.78 -27.22 8.57
C GLU A 4 -7.76 -26.69 7.57
N VAL A 5 -8.03 -25.52 7.01
CA VAL A 5 -7.10 -24.83 6.13
C VAL A 5 -5.95 -24.37 7.00
N SER A 6 -4.86 -25.12 6.99
CA SER A 6 -3.62 -24.80 7.71
C SER A 6 -2.70 -23.97 6.82
N LEU A 7 -1.94 -23.05 7.43
CA LEU A 7 -0.89 -22.30 6.75
C LEU A 7 0.23 -23.21 6.21
N GLU A 8 0.34 -24.44 6.71
CA GLU A 8 1.28 -25.45 6.21
C GLU A 8 0.79 -26.14 4.93
N SER A 9 -0.51 -26.09 4.65
CA SER A 9 -1.16 -26.81 3.54
C SER A 9 -2.25 -25.97 2.90
N ILE A 10 -1.85 -25.02 2.04
CA ILE A 10 -2.78 -24.23 1.24
C ILE A 10 -3.19 -24.98 -0.03
N ASP A 11 -4.27 -24.53 -0.68
CA ASP A 11 -4.63 -25.02 -2.01
C ASP A 11 -3.55 -24.64 -3.04
N THR A 12 -2.86 -25.65 -3.56
CA THR A 12 -1.79 -25.49 -4.56
C THR A 12 -2.26 -25.73 -6.00
N SER A 13 -3.56 -25.96 -6.22
CA SER A 13 -4.12 -26.17 -7.57
C SER A 13 -3.91 -24.97 -8.50
N TYR A 14 -3.75 -23.76 -7.94
CA TYR A 14 -3.41 -22.54 -8.66
C TYR A 14 -1.99 -22.55 -9.27
N TRP A 15 -1.08 -23.38 -8.73
CA TRP A 15 0.25 -23.55 -9.30
C TRP A 15 0.22 -24.63 -10.37
N LYS A 16 0.06 -24.20 -11.62
CA LYS A 16 0.02 -25.06 -12.80
C LYS A 16 1.41 -25.59 -13.17
N THR A 17 2.10 -26.24 -12.23
CA THR A 17 3.50 -26.70 -12.38
C THR A 17 3.73 -27.70 -13.51
N LYS A 18 2.65 -28.36 -13.98
CA LYS A 18 2.68 -29.26 -15.14
C LYS A 18 2.50 -28.54 -16.48
N ASP A 19 2.03 -27.30 -16.46
CA ASP A 19 1.89 -26.44 -17.63
C ASP A 19 3.22 -25.73 -17.92
N LYS A 20 3.85 -26.10 -19.03
CA LYS A 20 5.17 -25.59 -19.42
C LYS A 20 5.15 -24.10 -19.77
N ILE A 21 4.06 -23.61 -20.37
CA ILE A 21 3.93 -22.20 -20.77
C ILE A 21 3.79 -21.35 -19.51
N TRP A 22 2.87 -21.76 -18.63
CA TRP A 22 2.66 -21.09 -17.34
C TRP A 22 3.94 -21.04 -16.49
N MET A 23 4.67 -22.16 -16.43
CA MET A 23 5.95 -22.21 -15.71
C MET A 23 7.00 -21.29 -16.33
N ALA A 24 7.13 -21.26 -17.66
CA ALA A 24 8.10 -20.39 -18.33
C ALA A 24 7.79 -18.90 -18.10
N GLU A 25 6.51 -18.51 -18.14
CA GLU A 25 6.07 -17.14 -17.84
C GLU A 25 6.40 -16.76 -16.38
N ARG A 26 6.12 -17.64 -15.42
CA ARG A 26 6.45 -17.42 -14.01
C ARG A 26 7.97 -17.31 -13.82
N GLU A 27 8.75 -18.20 -14.41
CA GLU A 27 10.21 -18.15 -14.36
C GLU A 27 10.78 -16.86 -14.96
N ALA A 28 10.18 -16.34 -16.03
CA ALA A 28 10.57 -15.07 -16.64
C ALA A 28 10.29 -13.84 -15.75
N GLN A 29 9.29 -13.89 -14.87
CA GLN A 29 9.00 -12.82 -13.90
C GLN A 29 9.97 -12.82 -12.71
N TRP A 30 10.55 -13.99 -12.37
CA TRP A 30 11.36 -14.15 -11.16
C TRP A 30 12.54 -13.16 -11.05
N PRO A 31 13.35 -12.88 -12.10
CA PRO A 31 14.48 -11.96 -11.98
C PRO A 31 14.11 -10.55 -11.49
N ALA A 32 12.95 -10.04 -11.89
CA ALA A 32 12.46 -8.74 -11.42
C ALA A 32 12.03 -8.79 -9.94
N ILE A 33 11.37 -9.88 -9.54
CA ILE A 33 10.96 -10.11 -8.15
C ILE A 33 12.19 -10.29 -7.24
N GLU A 34 13.13 -11.14 -7.66
CA GLU A 34 14.37 -11.47 -6.96
C GLU A 34 15.22 -10.23 -6.67
N ARG A 35 15.32 -9.32 -7.64
CA ARG A 35 16.04 -8.05 -7.48
C ARG A 35 15.58 -7.28 -6.25
N VAL A 36 14.28 -7.32 -5.95
CA VAL A 36 13.69 -6.53 -4.86
C VAL A 36 13.69 -7.31 -3.56
N VAL A 37 13.23 -8.56 -3.56
CA VAL A 37 13.21 -9.36 -2.34
C VAL A 37 14.62 -9.69 -1.83
N GLY A 38 15.61 -9.72 -2.73
CA GLY A 38 17.01 -10.04 -2.45
C GLY A 38 17.87 -8.89 -1.91
N LEU A 39 17.40 -7.64 -1.93
CA LEU A 39 18.20 -6.49 -1.44
C LEU A 39 18.62 -6.64 0.02
N ASN A 40 17.74 -7.23 0.83
CA ASN A 40 17.91 -7.28 2.28
C ASN A 40 17.70 -8.69 2.88
N ARG A 41 17.62 -9.72 2.03
CA ARG A 41 17.42 -11.12 2.45
C ARG A 41 18.61 -11.96 2.06
N ARG A 42 18.93 -12.96 2.87
CA ARG A 42 19.95 -13.96 2.51
C ARG A 42 19.41 -14.83 1.37
N LYS A 43 20.30 -15.37 0.54
CA LYS A 43 19.94 -16.27 -0.57
C LYS A 43 19.03 -17.43 -0.16
N ALA A 44 19.23 -17.99 1.04
CA ALA A 44 18.40 -19.07 1.55
C ALA A 44 16.94 -18.63 1.78
N ASP A 45 16.73 -17.41 2.29
CA ASP A 45 15.40 -16.85 2.54
C ASP A 45 14.73 -16.43 1.22
N VAL A 46 15.50 -15.88 0.28
CA VAL A 46 15.02 -15.61 -1.10
C VAL A 46 14.59 -16.90 -1.81
N ASN A 47 15.32 -18.00 -1.62
CA ASN A 47 14.95 -19.29 -2.20
C ASN A 47 13.62 -19.83 -1.62
N VAL A 48 13.30 -19.56 -0.35
CA VAL A 48 11.99 -19.90 0.22
C VAL A 48 10.87 -19.18 -0.55
N ILE A 49 11.01 -17.87 -0.75
CA ILE A 49 10.07 -17.06 -1.55
C ILE A 49 9.96 -17.60 -2.98
N LYS A 50 11.10 -17.96 -3.59
CA LYS A 50 11.14 -18.55 -4.93
C LYS A 50 10.36 -19.87 -5.02
N GLN A 51 10.53 -20.76 -4.04
CA GLN A 51 9.83 -22.05 -4.03
C GLN A 51 8.31 -21.87 -3.83
N TYR A 52 7.90 -20.90 -3.01
CA TYR A 52 6.50 -20.51 -2.90
C TYR A 52 5.98 -19.98 -4.24
N PHE A 53 6.65 -19.00 -4.82
CA PHE A 53 6.26 -18.41 -6.10
C PHE A 53 6.20 -19.45 -7.22
N LEU A 54 7.24 -20.25 -7.45
CA LEU A 54 7.23 -21.18 -8.59
C LEU A 54 6.36 -22.42 -8.37
N ARG A 55 6.21 -22.90 -7.12
CA ARG A 55 5.70 -24.26 -6.86
C ARG A 55 4.65 -24.36 -5.76
N GLY A 56 4.28 -23.26 -5.10
CA GLY A 56 3.34 -23.26 -3.99
C GLY A 56 3.89 -23.95 -2.74
N LYS A 57 5.20 -24.17 -2.68
CA LYS A 57 5.84 -24.86 -1.56
C LYS A 57 5.88 -23.93 -0.34
N MET A 58 5.17 -24.30 0.72
CA MET A 58 5.16 -23.56 1.99
C MET A 58 6.53 -23.60 2.69
N PRO A 59 6.92 -22.53 3.39
CA PRO A 59 8.07 -22.57 4.27
C PRO A 59 7.82 -23.48 5.46
N ASN A 60 8.90 -23.90 6.14
CA ASN A 60 8.79 -24.48 7.47
C ASN A 60 8.50 -23.35 8.46
N TRP A 61 7.23 -23.03 8.66
CA TRP A 61 6.80 -21.91 9.50
C TRP A 61 7.26 -22.06 10.96
N GLU A 62 7.28 -23.28 11.51
CA GLU A 62 7.75 -23.52 12.88
C GLU A 62 9.21 -23.09 13.09
N LYS A 63 10.07 -23.32 12.09
CA LYS A 63 11.46 -22.85 12.13
C LYS A 63 11.55 -21.32 12.27
N TYR A 64 10.59 -20.59 11.71
CA TYR A 64 10.63 -19.13 11.62
C TYR A 64 9.74 -18.40 12.63
N LYS A 65 8.89 -19.12 13.36
CA LYS A 65 7.95 -18.58 14.33
C LYS A 65 8.59 -17.64 15.35
N ASN A 66 9.76 -18.00 15.87
CA ASN A 66 10.50 -17.21 16.88
C ASN A 66 11.65 -16.39 16.28
N TRP A 67 11.80 -16.39 14.96
CA TRP A 67 12.83 -15.58 14.30
C TRP A 67 12.43 -14.10 14.40
N ASP A 68 13.28 -13.22 14.92
CA ASP A 68 12.96 -11.78 15.08
C ASP A 68 13.74 -10.92 14.07
N ASP A 69 13.50 -11.15 12.79
CA ASP A 69 14.15 -10.42 11.68
C ASP A 69 13.21 -9.39 11.06
N LEU A 70 13.78 -8.31 10.50
CA LEU A 70 13.03 -7.30 9.76
C LEU A 70 12.59 -7.83 8.39
N TYR A 71 13.40 -8.67 7.76
CA TYR A 71 13.17 -9.22 6.42
C TYR A 71 12.77 -10.68 6.50
N ARG A 72 11.46 -10.86 6.74
CA ARG A 72 10.82 -12.16 6.92
C ARG A 72 10.91 -13.04 5.67
N HIS A 73 10.87 -14.36 5.88
CA HIS A 73 11.02 -15.38 4.84
C HIS A 73 9.84 -15.45 3.88
N LEU A 74 8.63 -15.08 4.33
CA LEU A 74 7.42 -14.92 3.52
C LEU A 74 6.40 -14.11 4.31
N ASP A 75 6.55 -12.78 4.33
CA ASP A 75 5.58 -11.87 4.98
C ASP A 75 4.21 -11.90 4.29
N LEU A 76 3.21 -11.30 4.94
CA LEU A 76 1.82 -11.35 4.49
C LEU A 76 1.63 -10.75 3.08
N ASP A 77 2.37 -9.70 2.73
CA ASP A 77 2.29 -9.08 1.41
C ASP A 77 2.84 -10.01 0.33
N LEU A 78 4.05 -10.54 0.53
CA LEU A 78 4.64 -11.52 -0.39
C LEU A 78 3.77 -12.78 -0.52
N PHE A 79 3.17 -13.24 0.58
CA PHE A 79 2.27 -14.40 0.58
C PHE A 79 1.06 -14.19 -0.34
N LEU A 80 0.38 -13.05 -0.23
CA LEU A 80 -0.81 -12.76 -1.05
C LEU A 80 -0.43 -12.35 -2.49
N TRP A 81 0.58 -11.50 -2.64
CA TRP A 81 0.99 -10.96 -3.92
C TRP A 81 1.55 -12.04 -4.86
N LEU A 82 2.41 -12.94 -4.37
CA LEU A 82 3.06 -13.96 -5.21
C LEU A 82 2.18 -15.17 -5.51
N HIS A 83 1.01 -15.27 -4.86
CA HIS A 83 0.00 -16.27 -5.17
C HIS A 83 -0.47 -16.14 -6.64
N PRO A 84 -0.64 -17.24 -7.39
CA PRO A 84 -1.05 -17.18 -8.80
C PRO A 84 -2.43 -16.55 -9.04
N SER A 85 -3.36 -16.73 -8.10
CA SER A 85 -4.70 -16.14 -8.18
C SER A 85 -4.67 -14.64 -7.96
N SER A 86 -5.51 -13.93 -8.72
CA SER A 86 -5.89 -12.54 -8.49
C SER A 86 -7.35 -12.43 -7.99
N GLU A 87 -8.04 -13.54 -7.75
CA GLU A 87 -9.42 -13.51 -7.29
C GLU A 87 -9.51 -13.07 -5.82
N HIS A 88 -10.39 -12.11 -5.54
CA HIS A 88 -10.56 -11.53 -4.21
C HIS A 88 -10.82 -12.61 -3.15
N ASP A 89 -11.78 -13.50 -3.37
CA ASP A 89 -12.22 -14.47 -2.37
C ASP A 89 -11.13 -15.53 -2.08
N VAL A 90 -10.34 -15.88 -3.09
CA VAL A 90 -9.18 -16.77 -2.93
C VAL A 90 -8.13 -16.12 -2.04
N LEU A 91 -7.76 -14.87 -2.33
CA LEU A 91 -6.78 -14.13 -1.54
C LEU A 91 -7.31 -13.81 -0.14
N LYS A 92 -8.61 -13.56 0.01
CA LYS A 92 -9.24 -13.33 1.32
C LYS A 92 -9.22 -14.58 2.19
N SER A 93 -9.49 -15.75 1.61
CA SER A 93 -9.38 -17.03 2.31
C SER A 93 -7.94 -17.27 2.79
N LEU A 94 -6.96 -17.06 1.92
CA LEU A 94 -5.54 -17.16 2.26
C LEU A 94 -5.11 -16.17 3.35
N TYR A 95 -5.59 -14.92 3.28
CA TYR A 95 -5.37 -13.91 4.31
C TYR A 95 -5.88 -14.39 5.66
N LYS A 96 -7.11 -14.92 5.74
CA LYS A 96 -7.66 -15.46 6.99
C LYS A 96 -6.82 -16.62 7.53
N THR A 97 -6.48 -17.60 6.69
CA THR A 97 -5.60 -18.71 7.07
C THR A 97 -4.25 -18.23 7.62
N TYR A 98 -3.65 -17.23 6.98
CA TYR A 98 -2.40 -16.64 7.44
C TYR A 98 -2.56 -15.96 8.79
N MET A 99 -3.54 -15.08 8.91
CA MET A 99 -3.79 -14.29 10.10
C MET A 99 -4.18 -15.16 11.29
N GLU A 100 -4.93 -16.25 11.10
CA GLU A 100 -5.37 -17.14 12.19
C GLU A 100 -4.30 -18.13 12.65
N SER A 101 -3.23 -18.31 11.87
CA SER A 101 -2.14 -19.23 12.19
C SER A 101 -1.39 -18.84 13.48
N ASN A 102 -1.04 -19.84 14.28
CA ASN A 102 -0.16 -19.68 15.46
C ASN A 102 1.34 -19.81 15.10
N LEU A 103 1.65 -19.94 13.82
CA LEU A 103 3.01 -20.11 13.30
C LEU A 103 3.63 -18.80 12.81
N ILE A 104 2.81 -17.76 12.63
CA ILE A 104 3.25 -16.45 12.17
C ILE A 104 3.80 -15.60 13.32
N HIS A 105 4.78 -14.76 13.01
CA HIS A 105 5.31 -13.73 13.91
C HIS A 105 4.62 -12.39 13.61
N GLU A 106 4.50 -11.48 14.58
CA GLU A 106 3.80 -10.21 14.33
C GLU A 106 4.46 -9.37 13.23
N ARG A 107 5.78 -9.50 13.06
CA ARG A 107 6.52 -8.83 11.98
C ARG A 107 6.13 -9.32 10.59
N ASP A 108 5.65 -10.55 10.46
CA ASP A 108 5.15 -11.07 9.18
C ASP A 108 3.93 -10.24 8.71
N VAL A 109 3.08 -9.84 9.65
CA VAL A 109 1.90 -9.01 9.38
C VAL A 109 2.30 -7.55 9.22
N LEU A 110 3.02 -6.99 10.19
CA LEU A 110 3.45 -5.57 10.16
C LEU A 110 4.24 -5.26 8.88
N ARG A 111 5.16 -6.14 8.48
CA ARG A 111 5.91 -5.95 7.24
C ARG A 111 5.01 -6.00 6.02
N GLY A 112 4.05 -6.92 5.97
CA GLY A 112 3.13 -7.02 4.84
C GLY A 112 2.32 -5.73 4.61
N TYR A 113 1.67 -5.23 5.66
CA TYR A 113 0.96 -3.94 5.56
C TYR A 113 1.89 -2.79 5.21
N GLY A 114 3.07 -2.72 5.85
CA GLY A 114 4.06 -1.68 5.60
C GLY A 114 4.61 -1.69 4.17
N GLU A 115 4.82 -2.86 3.57
CA GLU A 115 5.31 -3.01 2.19
C GLU A 115 4.27 -2.52 1.18
N LEU A 116 3.00 -2.92 1.29
CA LEU A 116 1.96 -2.40 0.40
C LEU A 116 1.88 -0.87 0.51
N ILE A 117 1.92 -0.36 1.74
CA ILE A 117 1.83 1.06 2.01
C ILE A 117 3.02 1.84 1.43
N ASP A 118 4.25 1.39 1.66
CA ASP A 118 5.46 2.05 1.19
C ASP A 118 5.48 2.07 -0.35
N ASN A 119 5.11 0.94 -0.96
CA ASN A 119 5.14 0.80 -2.40
C ASN A 119 4.05 1.65 -3.06
N GLU A 120 2.80 1.50 -2.63
CA GLU A 120 1.66 2.07 -3.36
C GLU A 120 1.35 3.52 -2.98
N PHE A 121 1.65 3.94 -1.75
CA PHE A 121 1.32 5.30 -1.30
C PHE A 121 2.53 6.21 -1.11
N LEU A 122 3.74 5.68 -0.89
CA LEU A 122 4.95 6.51 -0.74
C LEU A 122 5.79 6.58 -2.01
N ARG A 123 6.02 5.44 -2.68
CA ARG A 123 6.95 5.33 -3.81
C ARG A 123 6.26 5.45 -5.17
N ALA A 124 5.15 4.74 -5.38
CA ALA A 124 4.43 4.75 -6.65
C ALA A 124 3.99 6.16 -7.06
N PRO A 125 3.58 7.07 -6.15
CA PRO A 125 3.26 8.46 -6.50
C PRO A 125 4.47 9.31 -6.92
N LEU A 126 5.70 8.89 -6.69
CA LEU A 126 6.91 9.59 -7.13
C LEU A 126 7.07 9.48 -8.66
N SER A 127 7.99 10.27 -9.25
CA SER A 127 8.26 10.13 -10.70
C SER A 127 9.39 9.16 -10.83
N TRP A 128 9.15 8.22 -11.70
CA TRP A 128 10.13 7.29 -12.23
C TRP A 128 10.17 7.58 -13.73
N LYS A 129 11.36 7.62 -14.33
CA LYS A 129 11.44 7.90 -15.78
C LYS A 129 10.89 6.75 -16.60
N SER A 130 10.93 5.55 -16.03
CA SER A 130 10.32 4.35 -16.59
C SER A 130 9.95 3.36 -15.47
N ILE A 131 9.20 2.32 -15.82
CA ILE A 131 8.83 1.27 -14.86
C ILE A 131 10.05 0.44 -14.43
N GLU A 132 11.10 0.40 -15.25
CA GLU A 132 12.36 -0.29 -14.94
C GLU A 132 13.18 0.43 -13.87
N GLU A 133 13.00 1.75 -13.71
CA GLU A 133 13.60 2.54 -12.62
C GLU A 133 12.82 2.44 -11.31
N TYR A 134 11.57 1.95 -11.34
CA TYR A 134 10.78 1.74 -10.14
C TYR A 134 11.41 0.62 -9.29
N PRO A 135 11.77 0.86 -8.02
CA PRO A 135 12.57 -0.07 -7.24
C PRO A 135 11.79 -1.30 -6.74
N TYR A 136 10.49 -1.39 -7.06
CA TYR A 136 9.61 -2.49 -6.66
C TYR A 136 8.97 -3.14 -7.88
N PRO A 137 8.62 -4.44 -7.83
CA PRO A 137 8.04 -5.09 -8.98
C PRO A 137 6.60 -4.62 -9.11
N PHE A 138 6.28 -4.09 -10.28
CA PHE A 138 4.95 -3.61 -10.60
C PHE A 138 3.93 -4.74 -10.48
N ARG A 139 2.87 -4.54 -9.70
CA ARG A 139 1.85 -5.57 -9.41
C ARG A 139 0.58 -5.41 -10.24
N GLY A 140 0.48 -4.33 -11.02
CA GLY A 140 -0.64 -4.05 -11.91
C GLY A 140 -1.99 -4.02 -11.20
N GLU A 141 -3.02 -4.55 -11.87
CA GLU A 141 -4.40 -4.60 -11.38
C GLU A 141 -4.55 -5.38 -10.07
N LYS A 142 -3.58 -6.22 -9.69
CA LYS A 142 -3.62 -6.96 -8.43
C LYS A 142 -3.50 -6.03 -7.21
N ASN A 143 -2.99 -4.81 -7.37
CA ASN A 143 -2.81 -3.86 -6.27
C ASN A 143 -4.10 -3.54 -5.53
N ILE A 144 -5.18 -3.22 -6.25
CA ILE A 144 -6.45 -2.90 -5.62
C ILE A 144 -7.06 -4.12 -4.91
N ILE A 145 -6.81 -5.32 -5.43
CA ILE A 145 -7.29 -6.56 -4.83
C ILE A 145 -6.56 -6.84 -3.51
N LEU A 146 -5.23 -6.67 -3.49
CA LEU A 146 -4.43 -6.77 -2.26
C LEU A 146 -4.86 -5.73 -1.23
N PHE A 147 -5.09 -4.48 -1.66
CA PHE A 147 -5.61 -3.43 -0.80
C PHE A 147 -6.94 -3.85 -0.17
N ARG A 148 -7.93 -4.27 -0.96
CA ARG A 148 -9.24 -4.70 -0.45
C ARG A 148 -9.12 -5.85 0.55
N VAL A 149 -8.32 -6.87 0.24
CA VAL A 149 -8.14 -8.02 1.15
C VAL A 149 -7.56 -7.59 2.50
N LEU A 150 -6.55 -6.72 2.49
CA LEU A 150 -5.82 -6.26 3.67
C LEU A 150 -6.61 -5.20 4.48
N PHE A 151 -7.30 -4.27 3.81
CA PHE A 151 -7.90 -3.10 4.46
C PHE A 151 -9.41 -3.18 4.63
N GLU A 152 -10.07 -4.26 4.21
CA GLU A 152 -11.50 -4.48 4.46
C GLU A 152 -11.85 -4.56 5.95
N ASP A 153 -10.97 -5.13 6.79
CA ASP A 153 -11.19 -5.22 8.25
C ASP A 153 -9.91 -4.89 9.02
N VAL A 154 -9.60 -3.59 9.06
CA VAL A 154 -8.41 -3.04 9.74
C VAL A 154 -8.45 -3.30 11.25
N GLU A 155 -9.62 -3.28 11.88
CA GLU A 155 -9.72 -3.51 13.33
C GLU A 155 -9.45 -4.97 13.70
N TYR A 156 -9.93 -5.93 12.91
CA TYR A 156 -9.51 -7.33 13.04
C TYR A 156 -7.98 -7.46 12.91
N ALA A 157 -7.38 -6.82 11.89
CA ALA A 157 -5.93 -6.87 11.69
C ALA A 157 -5.16 -6.31 12.89
N LYS A 158 -5.53 -5.11 13.36
CA LYS A 158 -4.95 -4.48 14.56
C LYS A 158 -5.08 -5.39 15.79
N ASN A 159 -6.25 -5.95 16.04
CA ASN A 159 -6.49 -6.85 17.17
C ASN A 159 -5.67 -8.13 17.06
N ARG A 160 -5.53 -8.69 15.86
CA ARG A 160 -4.71 -9.88 15.66
C ARG A 160 -3.24 -9.59 15.92
N VAL A 161 -2.70 -8.49 15.40
CA VAL A 161 -1.31 -8.11 15.65
C VAL A 161 -1.05 -7.85 17.14
N ARG A 162 -1.95 -7.13 17.83
CA ARG A 162 -1.87 -6.93 19.29
C ARG A 162 -1.84 -8.27 20.06
N ASN A 163 -2.63 -9.25 19.63
CA ASN A 163 -2.64 -10.57 20.22
C ASN A 163 -1.34 -11.36 20.00
N LEU A 164 -0.63 -11.14 18.89
CA LEU A 164 0.68 -11.75 18.62
C LEU A 164 1.80 -11.13 19.46
N ILE A 165 1.64 -9.86 19.88
CA ILE A 165 2.68 -9.07 20.58
C ILE A 165 2.84 -9.40 22.08
N ARG A 166 1.94 -10.19 22.68
CA ARG A 166 1.80 -10.40 24.16
C ARG A 166 3.15 -10.42 24.90
N GLY A 167 3.37 -9.43 25.77
CA GLY A 167 4.57 -9.29 26.62
C GLY A 167 5.61 -8.25 26.16
N ARG A 168 5.48 -7.66 24.96
CA ARG A 168 6.37 -6.60 24.42
C ARG A 168 5.62 -5.30 24.13
N GLN A 169 4.82 -4.86 25.11
CA GLN A 169 3.60 -4.04 24.92
C GLN A 169 3.79 -2.64 24.32
N GLU A 170 4.68 -1.79 24.84
CA GLU A 170 4.62 -0.34 24.52
C GLU A 170 5.20 0.00 23.14
N TYR A 171 6.44 -0.42 22.85
CA TYR A 171 7.10 -0.12 21.57
C TYR A 171 6.39 -0.75 20.36
N ARG A 172 5.75 -1.91 20.55
CA ARG A 172 5.08 -2.61 19.46
C ARG A 172 3.67 -2.13 19.21
N ASN A 173 2.99 -1.61 20.23
CA ASN A 173 1.67 -0.97 20.04
C ASN A 173 1.77 0.33 19.24
N SER A 174 2.82 1.14 19.46
CA SER A 174 3.04 2.34 18.64
C SER A 174 3.32 2.00 17.17
N MET A 175 4.04 0.91 16.88
CA MET A 175 4.25 0.44 15.51
C MET A 175 2.94 0.02 14.82
N VAL A 176 2.03 -0.65 15.53
CA VAL A 176 0.71 -1.00 14.97
C VAL A 176 -0.04 0.27 14.58
N THR A 177 -0.18 1.22 15.51
CA THR A 177 -0.85 2.50 15.23
C THR A 177 -0.18 3.22 14.07
N GLN A 178 1.16 3.29 14.05
CA GLN A 178 1.91 3.94 12.99
C GLN A 178 1.59 3.34 11.62
N ILE A 179 1.62 2.01 11.45
CA ILE A 179 1.37 1.41 10.14
C ILE A 179 -0.03 1.75 9.60
N PHE A 180 -1.04 1.77 10.45
CA PHE A 180 -2.42 2.03 10.01
C PHE A 180 -2.79 3.52 9.95
N GLU A 181 -2.00 4.42 10.54
CA GLU A 181 -2.34 5.85 10.63
C GLU A 181 -1.27 6.79 10.04
N PHE A 182 -0.06 6.34 9.68
CA PHE A 182 1.06 7.28 9.46
C PHE A 182 0.91 8.27 8.30
N LEU A 183 -0.01 8.05 7.35
CA LEU A 183 -0.16 8.98 6.23
C LEU A 183 -1.00 10.19 6.63
N GLY A 184 -2.21 10.00 7.16
CA GLY A 184 -3.09 11.11 7.53
C GLY A 184 -3.17 12.16 6.42
N TYR A 185 -2.82 13.41 6.74
CA TYR A 185 -2.80 14.50 5.78
C TYR A 185 -1.71 14.38 4.69
N LEU A 186 -0.66 13.58 4.88
CA LEU A 186 0.35 13.34 3.84
C LEU A 186 -0.25 12.70 2.59
N HIS A 187 -1.41 12.05 2.68
CA HIS A 187 -2.15 11.56 1.51
C HIS A 187 -2.34 12.65 0.45
N PHE A 188 -2.68 13.89 0.84
CA PHE A 188 -2.85 14.99 -0.11
C PHE A 188 -1.55 15.35 -0.85
N LEU A 189 -0.41 15.28 -0.17
CA LEU A 189 0.88 15.49 -0.83
C LEU A 189 1.20 14.36 -1.82
N ARG A 190 0.89 13.12 -1.45
CA ARG A 190 1.10 11.95 -2.32
C ARG A 190 0.18 11.94 -3.53
N MET A 191 -1.10 12.25 -3.34
CA MET A 191 -2.07 12.43 -4.43
C MET A 191 -1.61 13.51 -5.42
N ARG A 192 -1.09 14.65 -4.93
CA ARG A 192 -0.49 15.66 -5.80
C ARG A 192 0.69 15.10 -6.60
N LEU A 193 1.63 14.41 -5.97
CA LEU A 193 2.79 13.85 -6.67
C LEU A 193 2.39 12.85 -7.77
N TRP A 194 1.35 12.04 -7.50
CA TRP A 194 0.75 11.15 -8.49
C TRP A 194 0.14 11.92 -9.68
N LEU A 195 -0.62 13.00 -9.43
CA LEU A 195 -1.17 13.83 -10.52
C LEU A 195 -0.09 14.44 -11.42
N LEU A 196 1.12 14.67 -10.90
CA LEU A 196 2.25 15.20 -11.68
C LEU A 196 3.01 14.14 -12.49
N GLN A 197 2.58 12.88 -12.46
CA GLN A 197 3.18 11.85 -13.31
C GLN A 197 2.71 11.94 -14.76
N ASP A 198 3.44 11.26 -15.63
CA ASP A 198 2.97 10.95 -16.98
C ASP A 198 1.64 10.17 -16.88
N PRO A 199 0.53 10.65 -17.47
CA PRO A 199 -0.75 9.93 -17.49
C PRO A 199 -0.62 8.51 -18.04
N ASN A 200 0.33 8.27 -18.95
CA ASN A 200 0.51 6.98 -19.61
C ASN A 200 1.42 6.03 -18.83
N SER A 201 2.03 6.49 -17.72
CA SER A 201 2.84 5.63 -16.86
C SER A 201 1.96 4.51 -16.27
N PRO A 202 2.42 3.25 -16.28
CA PRO A 202 1.72 2.15 -15.62
C PRO A 202 1.40 2.44 -14.13
N LEU A 203 2.29 3.14 -13.44
CA LEU A 203 2.09 3.57 -12.04
C LEU A 203 0.97 4.59 -11.89
N SER A 204 0.82 5.49 -12.89
CA SER A 204 -0.24 6.48 -12.90
C SER A 204 -1.60 5.82 -13.13
N ILE A 205 -1.67 4.94 -14.13
CA ILE A 205 -2.88 4.20 -14.53
C ILE A 205 -3.37 3.28 -13.41
N ASN A 206 -2.45 2.65 -12.66
CA ASN A 206 -2.78 1.66 -11.63
C ASN A 206 -2.70 2.21 -10.20
N SER A 207 -2.63 3.54 -10.03
CA SER A 207 -2.57 4.17 -8.72
C SER A 207 -3.79 3.82 -7.87
N LEU A 208 -3.57 3.49 -6.60
CA LEU A 208 -4.66 3.18 -5.67
C LEU A 208 -5.59 4.38 -5.41
N TYR A 209 -5.11 5.61 -5.56
CA TYR A 209 -5.91 6.80 -5.27
C TYR A 209 -7.13 7.00 -6.21
N GLN A 210 -7.26 6.24 -7.29
CA GLN A 210 -8.43 6.35 -8.18
C GLN A 210 -9.71 5.66 -7.63
N TYR A 211 -9.57 4.77 -6.64
CA TYR A 211 -10.66 3.95 -6.13
C TYR A 211 -11.33 4.56 -4.90
N ASP A 212 -12.65 4.42 -4.79
CA ASP A 212 -13.45 5.07 -3.73
C ASP A 212 -13.15 4.51 -2.33
N ASP A 213 -13.08 3.19 -2.21
CA ASP A 213 -12.71 2.48 -0.98
C ASP A 213 -11.32 2.89 -0.45
N VAL A 214 -10.36 3.15 -1.35
CA VAL A 214 -9.04 3.67 -0.98
C VAL A 214 -9.15 5.09 -0.42
N LEU A 215 -9.93 5.97 -1.07
CA LEU A 215 -10.12 7.35 -0.60
C LEU A 215 -10.85 7.40 0.74
N GLU A 216 -11.86 6.54 0.92
CA GLU A 216 -12.56 6.36 2.19
C GLU A 216 -11.59 5.91 3.29
N TRP A 217 -10.75 4.91 3.01
CA TRP A 217 -9.70 4.49 3.96
C TRP A 217 -8.73 5.64 4.29
N CYS A 218 -8.29 6.44 3.31
CA CYS A 218 -7.40 7.58 3.56
C CYS A 218 -7.99 8.53 4.60
N LEU A 219 -9.31 8.78 4.57
CA LEU A 219 -9.99 9.61 5.56
C LEU A 219 -9.96 8.99 6.97
N THR A 220 -10.01 7.66 7.09
CA THR A 220 -9.89 6.98 8.39
C THR A 220 -8.52 7.15 9.05
N THR A 221 -7.49 7.49 8.27
CA THR A 221 -6.14 7.77 8.81
C THR A 221 -5.99 9.16 9.40
N MET A 222 -6.97 10.05 9.22
CA MET A 222 -6.96 11.42 9.74
C MET A 222 -7.37 11.45 11.21
N THR A 223 -6.51 10.90 12.07
CA THR A 223 -6.72 10.83 13.52
C THR A 223 -6.16 12.06 14.23
N ILE A 224 -6.53 12.26 15.50
CA ILE A 224 -5.98 13.33 16.36
C ILE A 224 -4.44 13.35 16.37
N ASN A 225 -3.78 12.19 16.22
CA ASN A 225 -2.33 12.11 16.13
C ASN A 225 -1.83 12.77 14.85
N THR A 226 -2.43 12.43 13.70
CA THR A 226 -2.06 13.01 12.40
C THR A 226 -2.45 14.48 12.26
N GLU A 227 -3.50 14.93 12.96
CA GLU A 227 -3.84 16.35 13.09
C GLU A 227 -2.74 17.11 13.83
N ASN A 228 -2.26 16.58 14.96
CA ASN A 228 -1.14 17.16 15.69
C ASN A 228 0.14 17.20 14.85
N GLU A 229 0.40 16.16 14.05
CA GLU A 229 1.51 16.14 13.10
C GLU A 229 1.35 17.18 12.00
N LEU A 230 0.15 17.35 11.46
CA LEU A 230 -0.16 18.42 10.50
C LEU A 230 0.11 19.79 11.13
N HIS A 231 -0.42 20.09 12.32
CA HIS A 231 -0.17 21.38 12.97
C HIS A 231 1.32 21.66 13.18
N LYS A 232 2.10 20.65 13.59
CA LYS A 232 3.56 20.77 13.69
C LYS A 232 4.19 21.02 12.31
N SER A 233 3.74 20.31 11.29
CA SER A 233 4.23 20.42 9.92
C SER A 233 3.99 21.82 9.33
N LEU A 234 2.78 22.38 9.52
CA LEU A 234 2.38 23.70 9.00
C LEU A 234 3.15 24.87 9.63
N LYS A 235 3.80 24.68 10.78
CA LYS A 235 4.72 25.69 11.35
C LYS A 235 5.97 25.90 10.48
N THR A 236 6.32 24.92 9.64
CA THR A 236 7.42 25.05 8.69
C THR A 236 6.91 25.64 7.38
N SER A 237 7.56 26.72 6.92
CA SER A 237 7.15 27.40 5.69
C SER A 237 7.25 26.51 4.45
N ILE A 238 8.09 25.49 4.46
CA ILE A 238 8.25 24.51 3.39
C ILE A 238 7.00 23.62 3.30
N ASN A 239 6.61 22.97 4.39
CA ASN A 239 5.48 22.03 4.34
C ASN A 239 4.16 22.76 4.11
N LEU A 240 3.98 23.95 4.70
CA LEU A 240 2.82 24.79 4.41
C LEU A 240 2.68 25.03 2.90
N LYS A 241 3.77 25.41 2.22
CA LYS A 241 3.77 25.62 0.77
C LYS A 241 3.48 24.34 -0.01
N GLU A 242 3.93 23.18 0.44
CA GLU A 242 3.63 21.92 -0.23
C GLU A 242 2.16 21.53 -0.12
N TYR A 243 1.51 21.76 1.02
CA TYR A 243 0.06 21.59 1.15
C TYR A 243 -0.71 22.57 0.28
N GLN A 244 -0.31 23.84 0.28
CA GLN A 244 -0.88 24.86 -0.60
C GLN A 244 -0.76 24.47 -2.08
N LYS A 245 0.41 23.96 -2.52
CA LYS A 245 0.60 23.43 -3.87
C LYS A 245 -0.33 22.26 -4.17
N ALA A 246 -0.52 21.34 -3.23
CA ALA A 246 -1.40 20.18 -3.42
C ALA A 246 -2.84 20.64 -3.66
N LEU A 247 -3.36 21.48 -2.77
CA LEU A 247 -4.72 22.02 -2.87
C LEU A 247 -4.90 22.84 -4.16
N TYR A 248 -3.92 23.67 -4.51
CA TYR A 248 -3.91 24.42 -5.77
C TYR A 248 -3.99 23.48 -6.98
N CYS A 249 -3.18 22.42 -7.02
CA CYS A 249 -3.20 21.46 -8.12
C CYS A 249 -4.56 20.77 -8.23
N PHE A 250 -5.18 20.39 -7.11
CA PHE A 250 -6.51 19.78 -7.13
C PHE A 250 -7.57 20.74 -7.67
N TYR A 251 -7.58 21.98 -7.21
CA TYR A 251 -8.58 22.97 -7.64
C TYR A 251 -8.40 23.39 -9.11
N HIS A 252 -7.17 23.61 -9.55
CA HIS A 252 -6.86 24.10 -10.90
C HIS A 252 -6.53 23.01 -11.92
N PHE A 253 -6.70 21.73 -11.57
CA PHE A 253 -6.53 20.64 -12.54
C PHE A 253 -7.51 20.83 -13.72
N ASP A 254 -6.95 20.87 -14.92
CA ASP A 254 -7.66 21.11 -16.17
C ASP A 254 -8.28 19.80 -16.69
N ILE A 255 -9.51 19.54 -16.23
CA ILE A 255 -10.27 18.33 -16.55
C ILE A 255 -10.64 18.28 -18.04
N GLU A 256 -10.95 19.43 -18.64
CA GLU A 256 -11.37 19.50 -20.04
C GLU A 256 -10.22 19.13 -20.98
N LYS A 257 -9.01 19.66 -20.69
CA LYS A 257 -7.82 19.35 -21.48
C LYS A 257 -7.36 17.90 -21.32
N GLU A 258 -7.47 17.33 -20.12
CA GLU A 258 -7.07 15.94 -19.85
C GLU A 258 -8.06 14.93 -20.44
N GLY A 259 -9.35 15.24 -20.46
CA GLY A 259 -10.41 14.32 -20.90
C GLY A 259 -10.81 13.30 -19.83
N ASP A 260 -11.57 12.27 -20.21
CA ASP A 260 -12.02 11.24 -19.28
C ASP A 260 -10.90 10.22 -18.98
N THR A 261 -10.27 10.36 -17.81
CA THR A 261 -9.20 9.50 -17.31
C THR A 261 -9.42 9.16 -15.83
N CYS A 262 -8.68 8.19 -15.30
CA CYS A 262 -8.73 7.90 -13.87
C CYS A 262 -8.37 9.13 -13.01
N ARG A 263 -7.51 10.03 -13.52
CA ARG A 263 -7.11 11.26 -12.83
C ARG A 263 -8.24 12.28 -12.79
N THR A 264 -8.99 12.51 -13.88
CA THR A 264 -10.12 13.45 -13.86
C THR A 264 -11.26 12.96 -12.98
N ARG A 265 -11.56 11.66 -13.01
CA ARG A 265 -12.52 11.04 -12.08
C ARG A 265 -12.08 11.20 -10.62
N PHE A 266 -10.79 10.98 -10.32
CA PHE A 266 -10.24 11.26 -9.00
C PHE A 266 -10.37 12.74 -8.61
N ILE A 267 -10.07 13.68 -9.51
CA ILE A 267 -10.18 15.11 -9.24
C ILE A 267 -11.60 15.50 -8.83
N HIS A 268 -12.63 14.97 -9.50
CA HIS A 268 -14.02 15.19 -9.08
C HIS A 268 -14.27 14.70 -7.66
N LYS A 269 -13.79 13.51 -7.32
CA LYS A 269 -13.94 12.91 -5.99
C LYS A 269 -13.21 13.71 -4.91
N ILE A 270 -11.93 14.04 -5.13
CA ILE A 270 -11.13 14.73 -4.11
C ILE A 270 -11.62 16.17 -3.88
N ARG A 271 -12.10 16.88 -4.91
CA ARG A 271 -12.73 18.19 -4.74
C ARG A 271 -13.97 18.08 -3.86
N LYS A 272 -14.84 17.10 -4.13
CA LYS A 272 -16.03 16.83 -3.32
C LYS A 272 -15.67 16.51 -1.86
N ILE A 273 -14.70 15.62 -1.64
CA ILE A 273 -14.18 15.29 -0.31
C ILE A 273 -13.69 16.56 0.40
N LEU A 274 -12.88 17.39 -0.27
CA LEU A 274 -12.36 18.64 0.29
C LEU A 274 -13.47 19.64 0.62
N ASP A 275 -14.55 19.68 -0.14
CA ASP A 275 -15.70 20.55 0.09
C ASP A 275 -16.61 20.06 1.23
N GLU A 276 -16.94 18.77 1.27
CA GLU A 276 -18.00 18.21 2.13
C GLU A 276 -17.49 17.64 3.46
N CYS A 277 -16.27 17.12 3.50
CA CYS A 277 -15.75 16.48 4.71
C CYS A 277 -15.25 17.51 5.74
N LYS A 278 -15.28 17.10 7.01
CA LYS A 278 -14.69 17.85 8.11
C LYS A 278 -13.19 17.58 8.18
N PHE A 279 -12.40 18.65 8.14
CA PHE A 279 -10.96 18.65 8.37
C PHE A 279 -10.63 19.62 9.48
N VAL A 280 -9.38 19.62 9.96
CA VAL A 280 -8.93 20.65 10.89
C VAL A 280 -9.09 22.05 10.28
N PRO A 281 -9.46 23.07 11.08
CA PRO A 281 -9.81 24.40 10.58
C PRO A 281 -8.77 25.01 9.66
N GLU A 282 -7.48 24.88 9.98
CA GLU A 282 -6.37 25.43 9.22
C GLU A 282 -6.25 24.80 7.83
N PHE A 283 -6.44 23.48 7.74
CA PHE A 283 -6.41 22.78 6.46
C PHE A 283 -7.62 23.16 5.60
N LYS A 284 -8.81 23.21 6.21
CA LYS A 284 -10.03 23.63 5.52
C LYS A 284 -9.93 25.09 5.04
N GLN A 285 -9.36 25.98 5.85
CA GLN A 285 -9.14 27.36 5.48
C GLN A 285 -8.19 27.49 4.28
N MET A 286 -7.12 26.68 4.21
CA MET A 286 -6.26 26.64 3.02
C MET A 286 -7.02 26.21 1.75
N TRP A 287 -7.95 25.26 1.87
CA TRP A 287 -8.78 24.86 0.73
C TRP A 287 -9.70 26.00 0.28
N GLU A 288 -10.40 26.66 1.21
CA GLU A 288 -11.25 27.81 0.89
C GLU A 288 -10.46 28.98 0.29
N ASP A 289 -9.30 29.30 0.86
CA ASP A 289 -8.41 30.35 0.36
C ASP A 289 -7.84 30.02 -1.03
N THR A 290 -7.64 28.74 -1.35
CA THR A 290 -7.27 28.28 -2.71
C THR A 290 -8.39 28.60 -3.69
N LYS A 291 -9.65 28.24 -3.37
CA LYS A 291 -10.81 28.45 -4.25
C LYS A 291 -11.03 29.92 -4.59
N VAL A 292 -10.82 30.82 -3.63
CA VAL A 292 -10.98 32.27 -3.83
C VAL A 292 -9.72 32.99 -4.31
N GLY A 293 -8.66 32.24 -4.65
CA GLY A 293 -7.43 32.81 -5.23
C GLY A 293 -6.56 33.61 -4.27
N LYS A 294 -6.67 33.42 -2.95
CA LYS A 294 -5.82 34.10 -1.95
C LYS A 294 -4.43 33.49 -1.82
N ILE A 295 -4.25 32.25 -2.25
CA ILE A 295 -2.98 31.53 -2.15
C ILE A 295 -2.22 31.66 -3.47
N ASP A 296 -1.17 32.49 -3.47
CA ASP A 296 -0.21 32.56 -4.57
C ASP A 296 0.77 31.38 -4.49
N VAL A 297 0.70 30.47 -5.46
CA VAL A 297 1.56 29.29 -5.54
C VAL A 297 2.55 29.41 -6.68
N LYS A 298 3.83 29.44 -6.33
CA LYS A 298 4.92 29.40 -7.32
C LYS A 298 5.18 27.98 -7.81
N LYS A 299 5.20 27.81 -9.14
CA LYS A 299 5.47 26.53 -9.82
C LYS A 299 4.60 25.37 -9.26
N PRO A 300 3.26 25.49 -9.28
CA PRO A 300 2.37 24.50 -8.68
C PRO A 300 2.53 23.11 -9.30
N TRP A 301 2.78 23.07 -10.61
CA TRP A 301 3.00 21.85 -11.40
C TRP A 301 4.46 21.37 -11.39
N GLY A 302 5.35 22.15 -10.78
CA GLY A 302 6.76 21.79 -10.62
C GLY A 302 6.97 20.89 -9.40
N ARG A 303 7.95 20.00 -9.50
CA ARG A 303 8.41 19.21 -8.37
C ARG A 303 9.44 19.97 -7.56
#